data_AF-A0A380RCE5-F1
#
_entry.id   AF-A0A380RCE5-F1
#
_cell.length_a   1.000
_cell.length_b   1.000
_cell.length_c   1.000
_cell.angle_alpha   90.00
_cell.angle_beta   90.00
_cell.angle_gamma   90.00
#
_symmetry.space_group_name_H-M   'P 1'
#
loop_
_entity.id
_entity.type
_entity.pdbx_description
1 polymer ?
#
loop_
_entity_poly.entity_id
_entity_poly.type
_entity_poly.pdbx_seq_one_letter_code
_entity_poly.pdbx_strand_id
1 'polypeptide(L)'
;MNVSAFIAALIFLLISIAALVFIFVGKAPFCSGKYRSFYRASCGVYISGVLLVLIFTLIMKRLPLVYVLISDITVTVVFCFTVGLIYFMTRSIVEAAEKAEKKETDDKSKE
;
A
#
# COMPACT_ATOMS: atom_id res chain seq x y z
N MET A 1 0.55 5.99 -30.73
CA MET A 1 0.40 6.09 -29.27
C MET A 1 -1.07 5.90 -28.99
N ASN A 2 -1.45 4.87 -28.22
CA ASN A 2 -2.86 4.66 -27.88
C ASN A 2 -3.27 5.69 -26.83
N VAL A 3 -3.84 6.81 -27.27
CA VAL A 3 -4.21 7.95 -26.42
C VAL A 3 -5.12 7.51 -25.27
N SER A 4 -6.01 6.57 -25.52
CA SER A 4 -6.89 5.96 -24.51
C SER A 4 -6.14 5.22 -23.40
N ALA A 5 -5.09 4.45 -23.74
CA ALA A 5 -4.29 3.72 -22.76
C ALA A 5 -3.45 4.67 -21.90
N PHE A 6 -2.95 5.76 -22.49
CA PHE A 6 -2.23 6.80 -21.77
C PHE A 6 -3.15 7.54 -20.79
N ILE A 7 -4.36 7.93 -21.21
CA ILE A 7 -5.35 8.59 -20.35
C ILE A 7 -5.75 7.67 -19.19
N ALA A 8 -5.99 6.37 -19.45
CA ALA A 8 -6.35 5.41 -18.42
C ALA A 8 -5.25 5.27 -17.34
N ALA A 9 -4.00 5.09 -17.75
CA ALA A 9 -2.86 5.03 -16.83
C ALA A 9 -2.71 6.31 -16.01
N LEU A 10 -2.95 7.48 -16.63
CA LEU A 10 -2.81 8.77 -15.97
C LEU A 10 -3.92 9.01 -14.93
N ILE A 11 -5.16 8.59 -15.22
CA ILE A 11 -6.26 8.60 -14.25
C ILE A 11 -5.95 7.67 -13.08
N PHE A 12 -5.46 6.46 -13.34
CA PHE A 12 -5.06 5.51 -12.29
C PHE A 12 -3.94 6.05 -11.41
N LEU A 13 -2.97 6.74 -12.00
CA LEU A 13 -1.90 7.43 -11.28
C LEU A 13 -2.45 8.53 -10.38
N LEU A 14 -3.35 9.37 -10.88
CA LEU A 14 -3.99 10.43 -10.08
C LEU A 14 -4.81 9.86 -8.92
N ILE A 15 -5.59 8.80 -9.15
CA ILE A 15 -6.35 8.11 -8.10
C ILE A 15 -5.39 7.51 -7.05
N SER A 16 -4.29 6.92 -7.50
CA SER A 16 -3.28 6.32 -6.61
C SER A 16 -2.58 7.38 -5.75
N ILE A 17 -2.24 8.53 -6.34
CA ILE A 17 -1.67 9.67 -5.60
C ILE A 17 -2.71 10.24 -4.62
N ALA A 18 -3.96 10.40 -5.03
CA ALA A 18 -5.02 10.89 -4.16
C ALA A 18 -5.25 9.95 -2.96
N ALA A 19 -5.28 8.63 -3.19
CA ALA A 19 -5.36 7.63 -2.14
C ALA A 19 -4.13 7.70 -1.20
N LEU A 20 -2.94 7.93 -1.75
CA LEU A 20 -1.72 8.11 -0.97
C LEU A 20 -1.79 9.34 -0.05
N VAL A 21 -2.20 10.49 -0.59
CA VAL A 21 -2.36 11.74 0.15
C VAL A 21 -3.42 11.57 1.22
N PHE A 22 -4.51 10.86 0.93
CA PHE A 22 -5.54 10.52 1.91
C PHE A 22 -5.01 9.61 3.02
N ILE A 23 -4.15 8.64 2.73
CA ILE A 23 -3.47 7.84 3.76
C ILE A 23 -2.48 8.70 4.56
N PHE A 24 -1.82 9.68 3.94
CA PHE A 24 -0.77 10.48 4.55
C PHE A 24 -1.27 11.61 5.45
N VAL A 25 -2.35 12.28 5.01
CA VAL A 25 -2.99 13.45 5.63
C VAL A 25 -4.24 13.05 6.40
N GLY A 26 -4.96 12.03 5.92
CA GLY A 26 -6.15 11.52 6.57
C GLY A 26 -5.82 10.92 7.93
N LYS A 27 -6.69 11.19 8.89
CA LYS A 27 -6.70 10.63 10.24
C LYS A 27 -7.14 9.15 10.21
N ALA A 28 -6.64 8.38 9.24
CA ALA A 28 -6.97 6.98 9.09
C ALA A 28 -6.42 6.23 10.32
N PRO A 29 -7.15 5.24 10.87
CA PRO A 29 -6.73 4.49 12.05
C PRO A 29 -5.38 3.77 11.85
N PHE A 30 -4.97 3.57 10.59
CA PHE A 30 -3.68 3.00 10.19
C PHE A 30 -2.48 3.96 10.30
N CYS A 31 -2.72 5.26 10.47
CA CYS A 31 -1.69 6.31 10.48
C CYS A 31 -1.22 6.71 11.90
N SER A 32 -1.95 6.26 12.92
CA SER A 32 -1.68 6.50 14.33
C SER A 32 -0.90 5.32 14.93
N GLY A 33 0.43 5.30 14.76
CA GLY A 33 1.26 4.31 15.47
C GLY A 33 2.70 4.15 14.98
N LYS A 34 3.45 3.32 15.71
CA LYS A 34 4.87 2.92 15.52
C LYS A 34 5.21 2.39 14.11
N TYR A 35 4.20 2.14 13.28
CA TYR A 35 4.29 1.45 11.99
C TYR A 35 3.91 2.31 10.78
N ARG A 36 3.69 3.63 10.97
CA ARG A 36 3.47 4.60 9.87
C ARG A 36 4.54 4.52 8.77
N SER A 37 5.77 4.17 9.14
CA SER A 37 6.88 3.99 8.19
C SER A 37 6.65 2.81 7.22
N PHE A 38 6.06 1.70 7.69
CA PHE A 38 5.76 0.54 6.84
C PHE A 38 4.62 0.82 5.86
N TYR A 39 3.58 1.50 6.33
CA TYR A 39 2.50 1.97 5.45
C TYR A 39 3.03 2.93 4.40
N ARG A 40 3.90 3.88 4.79
CA ARG A 40 4.56 4.81 3.87
C ARG A 40 5.43 4.09 2.83
N ALA A 41 6.21 3.09 3.24
CA ALA A 41 7.03 2.30 2.33
C ALA A 41 6.17 1.53 1.32
N SER A 42 5.12 0.86 1.79
CA SER A 42 4.18 0.10 0.93
C SER A 42 3.48 1.01 -0.09
N CYS A 43 3.06 2.18 0.37
CA CYS A 43 2.50 3.25 -0.45
C CYS A 43 3.49 3.75 -1.53
N GLY A 44 4.77 3.91 -1.18
CA GLY A 44 5.82 4.27 -2.13
C GLY A 44 6.04 3.21 -3.21
N VAL A 45 6.01 1.92 -2.83
CA VAL A 45 6.12 0.79 -3.78
C VAL A 45 4.90 0.75 -4.72
N TYR A 46 3.70 1.04 -4.21
CA TYR A 46 2.50 1.11 -5.05
C TYR A 46 2.59 2.22 -6.11
N ILE A 47 2.99 3.44 -5.71
CA ILE A 47 3.20 4.54 -6.66
C ILE A 47 4.28 4.19 -7.69
N SER A 48 5.39 3.57 -7.27
CA SER A 48 6.44 3.22 -8.21
C SER A 48 5.95 2.20 -9.24
N GLY A 49 5.12 1.24 -8.84
CA GLY A 49 4.47 0.28 -9.74
C GLY A 49 3.58 0.95 -10.77
N VAL A 50 2.67 1.84 -10.35
CA VAL A 50 1.77 2.55 -11.28
C VAL A 50 2.54 3.50 -12.21
N LEU A 51 3.58 4.16 -11.70
CA LEU A 51 4.44 5.04 -12.50
C LEU A 51 5.25 4.25 -13.54
N LEU A 52 5.66 3.03 -13.20
CA LEU A 52 6.34 2.12 -14.12
C LEU A 52 5.40 1.66 -15.25
N VAL A 53 4.13 1.36 -14.95
CA VAL A 53 3.09 1.06 -15.97
C VAL A 53 2.91 2.25 -16.92
N LEU A 54 2.89 3.48 -16.39
CA LEU A 54 2.82 4.70 -17.21
C LEU A 54 4.03 4.85 -18.14
N ILE A 55 5.25 4.64 -17.62
CA ILE A 55 6.49 4.70 -18.41
C ILE A 55 6.48 3.64 -19.52
N PHE A 56 6.07 2.40 -19.21
CA PHE A 56 5.96 1.34 -20.22
C PHE A 56 4.94 1.67 -21.30
N THR A 57 3.82 2.29 -20.93
CA THR A 57 2.78 2.75 -21.86
C THR A 57 3.30 3.86 -22.78
N LEU A 58 4.20 4.72 -22.29
CA LEU A 58 4.86 5.77 -23.08
C LEU A 58 5.93 5.22 -24.03
N ILE A 59 6.76 4.29 -23.55
CA ILE A 59 7.86 3.71 -24.34
C ILE A 59 7.32 2.78 -25.43
N MET A 60 6.32 1.94 -25.12
CA MET A 60 5.76 1.00 -26.07
C MET A 60 4.58 1.59 -26.84
N LYS A 61 4.84 2.07 -28.06
CA LYS A 61 3.86 2.75 -28.93
C LYS A 61 2.59 1.95 -29.29
N ARG A 62 2.54 0.64 -29.03
CA ARG A 62 1.41 -0.27 -29.33
C ARG A 62 0.97 -1.13 -28.15
N LEU A 63 1.06 -0.63 -26.92
CA LEU A 63 0.50 -1.38 -25.80
C LEU A 63 -1.04 -1.43 -25.91
N PRO A 64 -1.66 -2.62 -25.92
CA PRO A 64 -3.11 -2.74 -25.87
C PRO A 64 -3.62 -2.26 -24.52
N LEU A 65 -4.76 -1.56 -24.52
CA LEU A 65 -5.36 -0.97 -23.30
C LEU A 65 -5.64 -2.01 -22.22
N VAL A 66 -5.98 -3.24 -22.64
CA VAL A 66 -6.20 -4.39 -21.74
C VAL A 66 -4.94 -4.71 -20.92
N TYR A 67 -3.75 -4.57 -21.50
CA TYR A 67 -2.50 -4.83 -20.77
C TYR A 67 -2.27 -3.79 -19.67
N VAL A 68 -2.56 -2.51 -19.96
CA VAL A 68 -2.45 -1.42 -18.97
C VAL A 68 -3.40 -1.66 -17.80
N LEU A 69 -4.66 -1.99 -18.09
CA LEU A 69 -5.65 -2.31 -17.06
C LEU A 69 -5.26 -3.51 -16.21
N ILE A 70 -4.83 -4.62 -16.82
CA ILE A 70 -4.40 -5.82 -16.10
C ILE A 70 -3.18 -5.49 -15.21
N SER A 71 -2.23 -4.71 -15.72
CA SER A 71 -1.05 -4.32 -14.98
C SER A 71 -1.42 -3.47 -13.77
N ASP A 72 -2.25 -2.44 -13.95
CA ASP A 72 -2.72 -1.58 -12.84
C ASP A 72 -3.49 -2.39 -11.80
N ILE A 73 -4.44 -3.24 -12.23
CA ILE A 73 -5.19 -4.11 -11.31
C ILE A 73 -4.25 -5.03 -10.52
N THR A 74 -3.25 -5.62 -11.18
CA THR A 74 -2.28 -6.51 -10.52
C THR A 74 -1.48 -5.75 -9.47
N VAL A 75 -1.00 -4.55 -9.79
CA VAL A 75 -0.27 -3.68 -8.86
C VAL A 75 -1.16 -3.31 -7.66
N THR A 76 -2.43 -2.96 -7.89
CA THR A 76 -3.39 -2.69 -6.81
C THR A 76 -3.65 -3.91 -5.93
N VAL A 77 -3.84 -5.10 -6.52
CA VAL A 77 -4.05 -6.34 -5.76
C VAL A 77 -2.85 -6.67 -4.89
N VAL A 78 -1.63 -6.59 -5.43
CA VAL A 78 -0.39 -6.82 -4.67
C VAL A 78 -0.27 -5.81 -3.52
N PHE A 79 -0.61 -4.54 -3.76
CA PHE A 79 -0.62 -3.51 -2.72
C PHE A 79 -1.63 -3.83 -1.61
N CYS A 80 -2.89 -4.10 -1.95
CA CYS A 80 -3.93 -4.47 -0.99
C CYS A 80 -3.53 -5.72 -0.19
N PHE A 81 -2.95 -6.72 -0.85
CA PHE A 81 -2.49 -7.93 -0.19
C PHE A 81 -1.33 -7.66 0.78
N THR A 82 -0.36 -6.85 0.37
CA THR A 82 0.78 -6.45 1.21
C THR A 82 0.32 -5.65 2.43
N VAL A 83 -0.56 -4.68 2.23
CA VAL A 83 -1.15 -3.88 3.31
C VAL A 83 -1.99 -4.76 4.24
N GLY A 84 -2.80 -5.67 3.69
CA GLY A 84 -3.61 -6.61 4.46
C GLY A 84 -2.76 -7.57 5.30
N LEU A 85 -1.67 -8.10 4.74
CA LEU A 85 -0.70 -8.92 5.47
C LEU A 85 -0.02 -8.12 6.58
N ILE A 86 0.46 -6.91 6.30
CA ILE A 86 1.05 -6.04 7.31
C ILE A 86 0.04 -5.80 8.42
N TYR A 87 -1.21 -5.53 8.10
CA TYR A 87 -2.26 -5.35 9.09
C TYR A 87 -2.49 -6.60 9.95
N PHE A 88 -2.59 -7.78 9.32
CA PHE A 88 -2.79 -9.04 10.01
C PHE A 88 -1.61 -9.42 10.91
N MET A 89 -0.39 -9.27 10.41
CA MET A 89 0.84 -9.44 11.19
C MET A 89 0.90 -8.43 12.32
N THR A 90 0.53 -7.17 12.07
CA THR A 90 0.50 -6.13 13.10
C THR A 90 -0.46 -6.48 14.23
N ARG A 91 -1.68 -6.97 13.91
CA ARG A 91 -2.64 -7.42 14.92
C ARG A 91 -2.06 -8.56 15.77
N SER A 92 -1.38 -9.52 15.13
CA SER A 92 -0.75 -10.65 15.81
C SER A 92 0.41 -10.21 16.71
N ILE A 93 1.23 -9.26 16.27
CA ILE A 93 2.36 -8.72 17.04
C ILE A 93 1.88 -7.86 18.21
N VAL A 94 0.84 -7.04 18.03
CA VAL A 94 0.25 -6.24 19.11
C VAL A 94 -0.39 -7.16 20.17
N GLU A 95 -1.13 -8.20 19.76
CA GLU A 95 -1.64 -9.21 20.68
C GLU A 95 -0.51 -9.96 21.41
N ALA A 96 0.61 -10.23 20.74
CA ALA A 96 1.76 -10.86 21.37
C ALA A 96 2.49 -9.92 22.35
N ALA A 97 2.61 -8.63 22.01
CA ALA A 97 3.24 -7.62 22.83
C ALA A 97 2.42 -7.33 24.11
N GLU A 98 1.10 -7.16 23.99
CA GLU A 98 0.21 -7.01 25.16
C GLU A 98 0.25 -8.24 26.08
N LYS A 99 0.35 -9.45 25.51
CA LYS A 99 0.49 -10.68 26.29
C LYS A 99 1.85 -10.79 27.00
N ALA A 100 2.91 -10.22 26.43
CA ALA A 100 4.24 -10.18 27.03
C ALA A 100 4.31 -9.17 28.19
N GLU A 101 3.79 -7.95 28.00
CA GLU A 101 3.73 -6.94 29.07
C GLU A 101 2.86 -7.40 30.26
N LYS A 102 1.74 -8.09 30.01
CA LYS A 102 0.93 -8.67 31.08
C LYS A 102 1.66 -9.75 31.88
N LYS A 103 2.53 -10.54 31.25
CA LYS A 103 3.32 -11.56 31.97
C LYS A 103 4.42 -10.93 32.84
N GLU A 104 5.13 -9.92 32.34
CA GLU A 104 6.16 -9.23 33.16
C GLU A 104 5.56 -8.49 34.36
N THR A 105 4.35 -7.93 34.20
CA THR A 105 3.68 -7.20 35.30
C THR A 105 3.16 -8.15 36.38
N ASP A 106 2.73 -9.36 36.00
CA ASP A 106 2.21 -10.39 36.92
C ASP A 106 3.34 -11.15 37.65
N ASP A 107 4.55 -11.23 37.07
CA ASP A 107 5.75 -11.72 37.75
C ASP A 107 6.29 -10.69 38.76
N LYS A 108 6.34 -9.41 38.38
CA LYS A 108 6.79 -8.32 39.29
C LYS A 108 5.83 -8.04 40.45
N SER A 109 4.57 -8.46 40.35
CA SER A 109 3.61 -8.31 41.44
C SER A 109 3.64 -9.48 42.45
N LYS A 110 4.47 -10.50 42.20
CA LYS A 110 4.64 -11.69 43.04
C LYS A 110 5.99 -11.76 43.78
N GLU A 111 6.90 -10.83 43.50
CA GLU A 111 8.06 -10.51 44.37
C GLU A 111 7.70 -9.42 45.38
#